data_AF-A0A9P3NFA4-F1
#
_entry.id   AF-A0A9P3NFA4-F1
#
_cell.length_a   1.000
_cell.length_b   1.000
_cell.length_c   1.000
_cell.angle_alpha   90.00
_cell.angle_beta   90.00
_cell.angle_gamma   90.00
#
_symmetry.space_group_name_H-M   'P 1'
#
loop_
_entity.id
_entity.type
_entity.pdbx_description
1 polymer ?
#
loop_
_entity_poly.entity_id
_entity_poly.type
_entity_poly.pdbx_seq_one_letter_code
_entity_poly.pdbx_strand_id
1 'polypeptide(L)'
;MLPGAAGGGGGAGGRGGGGGGGKDGGGKRKMFAKSKRSFHHWVSPLLRFLQLFATVCALAVMLTAKVAGISYSSFHAFRYLIAASVIAGFWALLLLLIDLGLLAAGRTSHSAILKILRIIGDFIAAALLLSAGAAAAGVTTFNDQGGFPYQQTICEGNTPWNFFCGRSKAATAMSHIGFFFCLPSIILDIGSLAIEYYEAI
;
A
#
# COMPACT_ATOMS: atom_id res chain seq x y z
N MET A 1 40.06 -44.58 17.59
CA MET A 1 39.89 -45.93 17.03
C MET A 1 38.53 -46.00 16.34
N LEU A 2 38.54 -45.92 15.00
CA LEU A 2 37.57 -46.58 14.11
C LEU A 2 38.09 -48.02 13.84
N PRO A 3 37.40 -48.91 13.11
CA PRO A 3 35.97 -49.08 12.78
C PRO A 3 35.49 -50.53 13.04
N GLY A 4 34.23 -50.88 12.72
CA GLY A 4 33.78 -52.28 12.66
C GLY A 4 32.33 -52.42 12.18
N ALA A 5 32.15 -53.11 11.06
CA ALA A 5 30.94 -53.16 10.24
C ALA A 5 30.06 -54.42 10.48
N ALA A 6 28.87 -54.37 9.84
CA ALA A 6 28.14 -55.47 9.19
C ALA A 6 27.04 -56.25 9.96
N GLY A 7 25.94 -56.48 9.22
CA GLY A 7 24.83 -57.41 9.50
C GLY A 7 23.48 -56.67 9.56
N GLY A 8 22.48 -56.84 8.69
CA GLY A 8 22.17 -57.93 7.76
C GLY A 8 20.85 -58.61 8.17
N GLY A 9 19.75 -58.26 7.50
CA GLY A 9 18.43 -58.92 7.64
C GLY A 9 17.32 -57.97 7.15
N GLY A 10 16.46 -58.25 6.17
CA GLY A 10 16.06 -59.51 5.54
C GLY A 10 14.64 -59.89 6.00
N GLY A 11 13.62 -59.61 5.18
CA GLY A 11 12.24 -60.10 5.33
C GLY A 11 11.20 -58.98 5.22
N ALA A 12 10.51 -58.84 4.08
CA ALA A 12 9.16 -59.36 3.79
C ALA A 12 8.22 -58.14 3.63
N GLY A 13 7.25 -58.01 2.75
CA GLY A 13 6.64 -58.84 1.71
C GLY A 13 5.42 -58.05 1.17
N GLY A 14 4.86 -58.47 0.03
CA GLY A 14 3.53 -58.06 -0.46
C GLY A 14 3.56 -56.97 -1.54
N ARG A 15 3.37 -57.27 -2.84
CA ARG A 15 2.12 -57.60 -3.58
C ARG A 15 1.12 -56.44 -3.70
N GLY A 16 0.69 -56.21 -4.95
CA GLY A 16 -0.51 -55.44 -5.34
C GLY A 16 -0.12 -54.15 -6.06
N GLY A 17 -0.17 -54.05 -7.39
CA GLY A 17 -1.43 -53.99 -8.15
C GLY A 17 -2.00 -52.58 -7.97
N GLY A 18 -1.90 -51.67 -8.92
CA GLY A 18 -2.48 -51.76 -10.25
C GLY A 18 -3.36 -50.51 -10.44
N GLY A 19 -3.18 -49.84 -11.58
CA GLY A 19 -4.11 -48.93 -12.26
C GLY A 19 -5.08 -48.05 -11.45
N GLY A 20 -4.94 -46.73 -11.61
CA GLY A 20 -6.00 -45.80 -11.25
C GLY A 20 -5.70 -44.39 -11.72
N GLY A 21 -5.92 -44.13 -13.02
CA GLY A 21 -5.92 -42.79 -13.58
C GLY A 21 -6.90 -41.88 -12.83
N GLY A 22 -6.36 -40.81 -12.24
CA GLY A 22 -7.10 -39.74 -11.56
C GLY A 22 -6.49 -38.39 -11.93
N LYS A 23 -6.95 -37.88 -13.06
CA LYS A 23 -6.51 -36.66 -13.76
C LYS A 23 -6.50 -35.38 -12.90
N ASP A 24 -5.38 -34.67 -12.95
CA ASP A 24 -5.30 -33.23 -13.31
C ASP A 24 -5.94 -32.14 -12.42
N GLY A 25 -6.29 -32.42 -11.16
CA GLY A 25 -6.82 -31.39 -10.24
C GLY A 25 -5.78 -30.66 -9.36
N GLY A 26 -4.73 -31.37 -8.91
CA GLY A 26 -3.79 -30.85 -7.91
C GLY A 26 -2.65 -30.00 -8.47
N GLY A 27 -2.20 -30.29 -9.69
CA GLY A 27 -1.09 -29.58 -10.35
C GLY A 27 -1.43 -28.14 -10.73
N LYS A 28 -2.65 -27.91 -11.24
CA LYS A 28 -3.16 -26.56 -11.57
C LYS A 28 -3.27 -25.68 -10.33
N ARG A 29 -3.78 -26.22 -9.21
CA ARG A 29 -3.85 -25.48 -7.92
C ARG A 29 -2.46 -25.09 -7.40
N LYS A 30 -1.47 -25.98 -7.49
CA LYS A 30 -0.09 -25.70 -7.06
C LYS A 30 0.65 -24.74 -7.99
N MET A 31 0.46 -24.82 -9.32
CA MET A 31 1.00 -23.85 -10.27
C MET A 31 0.37 -22.46 -10.12
N PHE A 32 -0.95 -22.39 -9.97
CA PHE A 32 -1.63 -21.13 -9.71
C PHE A 32 -1.19 -20.52 -8.38
N ALA A 33 -1.04 -21.30 -7.31
CA ALA A 33 -0.55 -20.81 -6.03
C ALA A 33 0.91 -20.31 -6.08
N LYS A 34 1.77 -20.93 -6.90
CA LYS A 34 3.17 -20.51 -7.12
C LYS A 34 3.25 -19.24 -7.98
N SER A 35 2.42 -19.14 -9.02
CA SER A 35 2.30 -17.95 -9.87
C SER A 35 1.70 -16.76 -9.10
N LYS A 36 0.70 -17.00 -8.24
CA LYS A 36 0.11 -15.97 -7.37
C LYS A 36 1.11 -15.45 -6.34
N ARG A 37 1.91 -16.34 -5.74
CA ARG A 37 3.02 -15.96 -4.84
C ARG A 37 4.06 -15.08 -5.54
N SER A 38 4.47 -15.46 -6.76
CA SER A 38 5.42 -14.67 -7.56
C SER A 38 4.85 -13.31 -7.96
N PHE A 39 3.57 -13.22 -8.33
CA PHE A 39 2.93 -11.96 -8.67
C PHE A 39 2.80 -11.04 -7.45
N HIS A 40 2.44 -11.58 -6.29
CA HIS A 40 2.36 -10.82 -5.04
C HIS A 40 3.70 -10.18 -4.63
N HIS A 41 4.81 -10.90 -4.85
CA HIS A 41 6.16 -10.42 -4.56
C HIS A 41 6.56 -9.17 -5.35
N TRP A 42 6.06 -9.01 -6.57
CA TRP A 42 6.35 -7.84 -7.41
C TRP A 42 5.32 -6.72 -7.27
N VAL A 43 4.06 -7.08 -7.01
CA VAL A 43 2.94 -6.12 -6.96
C VAL A 43 2.95 -5.32 -5.66
N SER A 44 3.27 -5.94 -4.53
CA SER A 44 3.35 -5.25 -3.24
C SER A 44 4.35 -4.08 -3.22
N PRO A 45 5.63 -4.24 -3.63
CA PRO A 45 6.57 -3.12 -3.69
C PRO A 45 6.20 -2.09 -4.77
N LEU A 46 5.60 -2.50 -5.88
CA LEU A 46 5.13 -1.59 -6.94
C LEU A 46 4.00 -0.68 -6.44
N LEU A 47 2.99 -1.25 -5.76
CA LEU A 47 1.89 -0.50 -5.14
C LEU A 47 2.40 0.53 -4.14
N ARG A 48 3.39 0.14 -3.32
CA ARG A 48 4.04 1.01 -2.34
C ARG A 48 4.83 2.14 -2.97
N PHE A 49 5.57 1.83 -4.04
CA PHE A 49 6.27 2.84 -4.82
C PHE A 49 5.28 3.85 -5.42
N LEU A 50 4.14 3.38 -5.94
CA LEU A 50 3.12 4.24 -6.52
C LEU A 50 2.43 5.12 -5.47
N GLN A 51 2.18 4.57 -4.28
CA GLN A 51 1.65 5.32 -3.14
C GLN A 51 2.65 6.37 -2.62
N LEU A 52 3.93 6.03 -2.54
CA LEU A 52 5.00 6.97 -2.20
C LEU A 52 5.08 8.07 -3.25
N PHE A 53 5.05 7.71 -4.54
CA PHE A 53 5.06 8.67 -5.63
C PHE A 53 3.87 9.63 -5.54
N ALA A 54 2.65 9.12 -5.34
CA ALA A 54 1.44 9.94 -5.21
C ALA A 54 1.53 10.92 -4.02
N THR A 55 1.99 10.45 -2.86
CA THR A 55 2.13 11.29 -1.65
C THR A 55 3.24 12.33 -1.79
N VAL A 56 4.37 11.97 -2.39
CA VAL A 56 5.48 12.89 -2.67
C VAL A 56 5.08 13.93 -3.72
N CYS A 57 4.37 13.53 -4.78
CA CYS A 57 3.84 14.47 -5.76
C CYS A 57 2.85 15.45 -5.13
N ALA A 58 1.93 14.98 -4.27
CA ALA A 58 1.02 15.84 -3.53
C ALA A 58 1.78 16.85 -2.65
N LEU A 59 2.80 16.40 -1.92
CA LEU A 59 3.67 17.27 -1.11
C LEU A 59 4.43 18.27 -1.96
N ALA A 60 5.03 17.84 -3.06
CA ALA A 60 5.79 18.70 -3.96
C ALA A 60 4.89 19.79 -4.54
N VAL A 61 3.66 19.45 -4.95
CA VAL A 61 2.68 20.43 -5.46
C VAL A 61 2.29 21.43 -4.37
N MET A 62 2.08 21.01 -3.12
CA MET A 62 1.75 21.90 -2.01
C MET A 62 2.94 22.79 -1.57
N LEU A 63 4.16 22.27 -1.58
CA LEU A 63 5.37 23.03 -1.22
C LEU A 63 5.74 24.07 -2.29
N THR A 64 5.55 23.73 -3.56
CA THR A 64 5.81 24.62 -4.71
C THR A 64 4.73 25.67 -4.92
N ALA A 65 3.56 25.48 -4.32
CA ALA A 65 2.44 26.39 -4.43
C ALA A 65 2.51 27.57 -3.42
N LYS A 66 3.70 27.87 -2.88
CA LYS A 66 3.98 29.10 -2.14
C LYS A 66 3.91 30.29 -3.10
N VAL A 67 2.80 31.04 -3.05
CA VAL A 67 2.63 32.27 -3.84
C VAL A 67 2.33 33.42 -2.87
N ALA A 68 3.09 34.51 -3.00
CA ALA A 68 2.86 35.80 -2.35
C ALA A 68 2.73 35.78 -0.80
N GLY A 69 3.57 35.02 -0.10
CA GLY A 69 3.66 35.06 1.37
C GLY A 69 2.54 34.35 2.13
N ILE A 70 1.46 33.94 1.48
CA ILE A 70 0.42 33.10 2.06
C ILE A 70 0.84 31.64 1.89
N SER A 71 1.13 30.99 3.02
CA SER A 71 1.47 29.57 3.04
C SER A 71 0.22 28.73 3.29
N TYR A 72 0.17 27.51 2.75
CA TYR A 72 -0.80 26.48 3.13
C TYR A 72 -0.89 26.26 4.66
N SER A 73 0.12 26.70 5.40
CA SER A 73 0.16 26.71 6.87
C SER A 73 -0.83 27.66 7.55
N SER A 74 -1.49 28.56 6.83
CA SER A 74 -2.50 29.46 7.40
C SER A 74 -3.88 28.80 7.50
N PHE A 75 -4.12 27.73 6.74
CA PHE A 75 -5.39 27.02 6.72
C PHE A 75 -5.25 25.64 7.37
N HIS A 76 -6.07 25.37 8.37
CA HIS A 76 -6.02 24.11 9.12
C HIS A 76 -6.21 22.87 8.24
N ALA A 77 -7.10 22.92 7.25
CA ALA A 77 -7.35 21.79 6.34
C ALA A 77 -6.10 21.45 5.50
N PHE A 78 -5.42 22.45 4.95
CA PHE A 78 -4.23 22.21 4.13
C PHE A 78 -3.02 21.78 4.97
N ARG A 79 -2.86 22.31 6.18
CA ARG A 79 -1.86 21.79 7.14
C ARG A 79 -2.08 20.32 7.44
N TYR A 80 -3.32 19.93 7.66
CA TYR A 80 -3.67 18.54 7.93
C TYR A 80 -3.36 17.65 6.72
N LEU A 81 -3.65 18.11 5.50
CA LEU A 81 -3.29 17.40 4.26
C LEU A 81 -1.78 17.23 4.08
N ILE A 82 -0.98 18.25 4.41
CA ILE A 82 0.48 18.14 4.41
C ILE A 82 0.95 17.12 5.45
N ALA A 83 0.47 17.22 6.69
CA ALA A 83 0.85 16.31 7.76
C ALA A 83 0.49 14.85 7.42
N ALA A 84 -0.73 14.61 6.92
CA ALA A 84 -1.18 13.30 6.46
C ALA A 84 -0.31 12.76 5.33
N SER A 85 0.03 13.59 4.34
CA SER A 85 0.87 13.19 3.21
C SER A 85 2.30 12.86 3.65
N VAL A 86 2.88 13.59 4.60
CA VAL A 86 4.21 13.29 5.17
C VAL A 86 4.19 11.99 5.94
N ILE A 87 3.21 11.78 6.82
CA ILE A 87 3.10 10.56 7.63
C ILE A 87 2.92 9.34 6.71
N ALA A 88 2.01 9.42 5.74
CA ALA A 88 1.76 8.34 4.79
C ALA A 88 2.95 8.09 3.85
N GLY A 89 3.63 9.14 3.41
CA GLY A 89 4.85 9.02 2.59
C GLY A 89 6.01 8.40 3.38
N PHE A 90 6.21 8.80 4.63
CA PHE A 90 7.21 8.21 5.53
C PHE A 90 6.90 6.72 5.79
N TRP A 91 5.64 6.39 6.02
CA TRP A 91 5.19 5.01 6.18
C TRP A 91 5.47 4.17 4.94
N ALA A 92 5.07 4.64 3.76
CA ALA A 92 5.33 3.98 2.49
C ALA A 92 6.84 3.80 2.22
N LEU A 93 7.66 4.77 2.61
CA LEU A 93 9.12 4.72 2.48
C LEU A 93 9.72 3.65 3.40
N LEU A 94 9.33 3.61 4.67
CA LEU A 94 9.78 2.58 5.61
C LEU A 94 9.52 1.18 5.05
N LEU A 95 8.31 0.99 4.55
CA LEU A 95 7.82 -0.25 3.98
C LEU A 95 8.53 -0.63 2.69
N LEU A 96 8.82 0.34 1.81
CA LEU A 96 9.62 0.14 0.60
C LEU A 96 11.05 -0.31 0.94
N LEU A 97 11.68 0.31 1.95
CA LEU A 97 13.01 -0.06 2.40
C LEU A 97 13.03 -1.48 2.99
N ILE A 98 12.00 -1.85 3.75
CA ILE A 98 11.85 -3.21 4.26
C ILE A 98 11.72 -4.20 3.09
N ASP A 99 10.81 -3.98 2.14
CA ASP A 99 10.62 -4.89 1.00
C ASP A 99 11.89 -5.03 0.16
N LEU A 100 12.61 -3.92 -0.08
CA LEU A 100 13.89 -3.93 -0.80
C LEU A 100 14.98 -4.68 -0.01
N GLY A 101 14.99 -4.54 1.32
CA GLY A 101 15.90 -5.27 2.20
C GLY A 101 15.68 -6.77 2.18
N LEU A 102 14.41 -7.22 2.17
CA LEU A 102 14.09 -8.64 2.02
C LEU A 102 14.45 -9.18 0.63
N LEU A 103 14.21 -8.39 -0.42
CA LEU A 103 14.59 -8.76 -1.78
C LEU A 103 16.11 -8.90 -1.93
N ALA A 104 16.88 -7.96 -1.36
CA ALA A 104 18.34 -8.01 -1.35
C ALA A 104 18.90 -9.19 -0.53
N ALA A 105 18.23 -9.55 0.58
CA ALA A 105 18.61 -10.67 1.41
C ALA A 105 18.15 -12.04 0.87
N GLY A 106 17.34 -12.08 -0.20
CA GLY A 106 16.73 -13.31 -0.72
C GLY A 106 15.84 -14.03 0.29
N ARG A 107 15.42 -13.34 1.36
CA ARG A 107 14.60 -13.91 2.44
C ARG A 107 13.15 -13.51 2.22
N THR A 108 12.24 -14.49 2.37
CA THR A 108 10.82 -14.32 2.03
C THR A 108 9.89 -14.37 3.25
N SER A 109 10.44 -14.58 4.45
CA SER A 109 9.66 -14.75 5.67
C SER A 109 9.62 -13.44 6.46
N HIS A 110 8.50 -12.73 6.38
CA HIS A 110 8.13 -11.76 7.40
C HIS A 110 7.56 -12.50 8.60
N SER A 111 7.99 -12.11 9.81
CA SER A 111 7.30 -12.53 11.03
C SER A 111 5.84 -12.08 10.99
N ALA A 112 4.94 -12.85 11.62
CA ALA A 112 3.51 -12.52 11.69
C ALA A 112 3.26 -11.10 12.24
N ILE A 113 4.10 -10.64 13.17
CA ILE A 113 4.08 -9.29 13.73
C ILE A 113 4.28 -8.22 12.64
N LEU A 114 5.23 -8.41 11.72
CA LEU A 114 5.47 -7.45 10.64
C LEU A 114 4.30 -7.40 9.65
N LYS A 115 3.64 -8.53 9.40
CA LYS A 115 2.44 -8.59 8.54
C LYS A 115 1.27 -7.81 9.17
N ILE A 116 1.05 -7.97 10.47
CA ILE A 116 0.00 -7.25 11.21
C ILE A 116 0.30 -5.75 11.28
N LEU A 117 1.55 -5.37 11.61
CA LEU A 117 1.96 -3.97 11.68
C LEU A 117 1.78 -3.26 10.32
N ARG A 118 2.10 -3.97 9.22
CA ARG A 118 1.88 -3.52 7.84
C ARG A 118 0.40 -3.22 7.58
N ILE A 119 -0.50 -4.14 7.92
CA ILE A 119 -1.95 -3.96 7.74
C ILE A 119 -2.47 -2.76 8.55
N ILE A 120 -2.10 -2.66 9.83
CA ILE A 120 -2.57 -1.58 10.71
C ILE A 120 -2.08 -0.22 10.20
N GLY A 121 -0.80 -0.12 9.82
CA GLY A 121 -0.25 1.13 9.33
C GLY A 121 -0.79 1.54 7.97
N ASP A 122 -1.04 0.60 7.06
CA ASP A 122 -1.68 0.88 5.77
C ASP A 122 -3.13 1.36 5.97
N PHE A 123 -3.84 0.80 6.96
CA PHE A 123 -5.16 1.28 7.36
C PHE A 123 -5.12 2.71 7.91
N ILE A 124 -4.18 3.03 8.80
CA ILE A 124 -3.99 4.38 9.36
C ILE A 124 -3.65 5.37 8.23
N ALA A 125 -2.71 5.01 7.35
CA ALA A 125 -2.32 5.86 6.22
C ALA A 125 -3.51 6.13 5.28
N ALA A 126 -4.30 5.10 4.96
CA ALA A 126 -5.50 5.24 4.15
C ALA A 126 -6.54 6.16 4.83
N ALA A 127 -6.80 5.96 6.12
CA ALA A 127 -7.72 6.80 6.88
C ALA A 127 -7.28 8.27 6.90
N LEU A 128 -5.99 8.53 7.09
CA LEU A 128 -5.41 9.88 7.08
C LEU A 128 -5.54 10.55 5.69
N LEU A 129 -5.27 9.83 4.60
CA LEU A 129 -5.39 10.38 3.24
C LEU A 129 -6.84 10.72 2.89
N LEU A 130 -7.79 9.87 3.30
CA LEU A 130 -9.20 10.08 3.09
C LEU A 130 -9.73 11.27 3.89
N SER A 131 -9.45 11.31 5.19
CA SER A 131 -9.92 12.39 6.07
C SER A 131 -9.33 13.74 5.66
N ALA A 132 -8.03 13.78 5.35
CA ALA A 132 -7.37 15.00 4.96
C ALA A 132 -7.79 15.45 3.55
N GLY A 133 -7.98 14.51 2.63
CA GLY A 133 -8.54 14.77 1.31
C GLY A 133 -9.94 15.36 1.39
N ALA A 134 -10.82 14.80 2.23
CA ALA A 134 -12.18 15.31 2.42
C ALA A 134 -12.19 16.72 3.02
N ALA A 135 -11.33 16.99 4.01
CA ALA A 135 -11.20 18.33 4.60
C ALA A 135 -10.69 19.36 3.57
N ALA A 136 -9.70 18.99 2.76
CA ALA A 136 -9.15 19.85 1.71
C ALA A 136 -10.15 20.07 0.56
N ALA A 137 -10.95 19.06 0.20
CA ALA A 137 -12.00 19.18 -0.80
C ALA A 137 -13.05 20.19 -0.37
N GLY A 138 -13.50 20.15 0.89
CA GLY A 138 -14.47 21.12 1.42
C GLY A 138 -13.99 22.57 1.32
N VAL A 139 -12.75 22.83 1.71
CA VAL A 139 -12.16 24.17 1.60
C VAL A 139 -11.96 24.58 0.14
N THR A 140 -11.58 23.63 -0.73
CA THR A 140 -11.38 23.90 -2.15
C THR A 140 -12.69 24.27 -2.85
N THR A 141 -13.78 23.55 -2.57
CA THR A 141 -15.12 23.87 -3.09
C THR A 141 -15.61 25.21 -2.55
N PHE A 142 -15.39 25.49 -1.27
CA PHE A 142 -15.75 26.77 -0.67
C PHE A 142 -15.00 27.95 -1.33
N ASN A 143 -13.73 27.78 -1.69
CA ASN A 143 -12.94 28.80 -2.39
C ASN A 143 -13.32 28.97 -3.87
N ASP A 144 -13.92 27.94 -4.47
CA ASP A 144 -14.31 27.91 -5.88
C ASP A 144 -15.70 28.52 -6.11
N GLN A 145 -16.69 28.13 -5.30
CA GLN A 145 -18.10 28.52 -5.46
C GLN A 145 -18.56 29.55 -4.43
N GLY A 146 -17.79 29.80 -3.37
CA GLY A 146 -18.28 30.51 -2.18
C GLY A 146 -19.32 29.68 -1.42
N GLY A 147 -19.77 30.16 -0.26
CA GLY A 147 -20.83 29.51 0.52
C GLY A 147 -21.64 30.54 1.29
N PHE A 148 -22.97 30.39 1.35
CA PHE A 148 -23.84 31.35 2.04
C PHE A 148 -23.41 31.53 3.52
N PRO A 149 -23.24 32.76 4.04
CA PRO A 149 -23.51 34.08 3.44
C PRO A 149 -22.31 34.75 2.71
N TYR A 150 -21.14 34.10 2.61
CA TYR A 150 -19.91 34.64 2.02
C TYR A 150 -19.64 34.07 0.61
N GLN A 151 -19.88 34.88 -0.42
CA GLN A 151 -19.50 34.54 -1.80
C GLN A 151 -18.02 34.87 -2.03
N GLN A 152 -17.13 33.99 -1.58
CA GLN A 152 -15.68 34.11 -1.79
C GLN A 152 -15.28 33.25 -2.99
N THR A 153 -15.47 33.76 -4.21
CA THR A 153 -14.98 33.14 -5.45
C THR A 153 -13.56 33.63 -5.74
N ILE A 154 -12.64 33.34 -4.82
CA ILE A 154 -11.23 33.79 -4.89
C ILE A 154 -10.53 33.16 -6.12
N CYS A 155 -11.02 31.99 -6.52
CA CYS A 155 -10.52 31.21 -7.65
C CYS A 155 -11.21 31.50 -8.99
N GLU A 156 -12.19 32.41 -9.06
CA GLU A 156 -12.95 32.68 -10.28
C GLU A 156 -12.44 33.95 -10.99
N GLY A 157 -12.28 33.90 -12.32
CA GLY A 157 -11.71 34.99 -13.12
C GLY A 157 -10.17 35.01 -13.14
N ASN A 158 -9.54 36.04 -13.71
CA ASN A 158 -8.07 36.14 -13.82
C ASN A 158 -7.45 36.76 -12.56
N THR A 159 -7.61 36.10 -11.42
CA THR A 159 -7.02 36.52 -10.14
C THR A 159 -5.62 35.91 -9.97
N PRO A 160 -4.72 36.58 -9.20
CA PRO A 160 -3.40 36.03 -8.87
C PRO A 160 -3.46 34.72 -8.05
N TRP A 161 -4.65 34.32 -7.57
CA TRP A 161 -4.88 33.13 -6.75
C TRP A 161 -5.20 31.86 -7.55
N ASN A 162 -5.39 31.96 -8.87
CA ASN A 162 -5.67 30.81 -9.75
C ASN A 162 -4.63 29.70 -9.64
N PHE A 163 -3.35 30.06 -9.58
CA PHE A 163 -2.26 29.09 -9.51
C PHE A 163 -2.30 28.28 -8.21
N PHE A 164 -2.63 28.92 -7.08
CA PHE A 164 -2.80 28.24 -5.80
C PHE A 164 -4.00 27.30 -5.84
N CYS A 165 -5.13 27.76 -6.40
CA CYS A 165 -6.37 26.99 -6.45
C CYS A 165 -6.28 25.75 -7.35
N GLY A 166 -5.61 25.86 -8.50
CA GLY A 166 -5.33 24.71 -9.36
C GLY A 166 -4.47 23.66 -8.66
N ARG A 167 -3.49 24.09 -7.86
CA ARG A 167 -2.58 23.19 -7.15
C ARG A 167 -3.22 22.53 -5.93
N SER A 168 -4.10 23.22 -5.20
CA SER A 168 -4.89 22.60 -4.13
C SER A 168 -5.91 21.60 -4.67
N LYS A 169 -6.57 21.87 -5.80
CA LYS A 169 -7.42 20.88 -6.50
C LYS A 169 -6.63 19.63 -6.87
N ALA A 170 -5.48 19.80 -7.51
CA ALA A 170 -4.60 18.69 -7.89
C ALA A 170 -4.11 17.90 -6.66
N ALA A 171 -3.64 18.57 -5.62
CA ALA A 171 -3.15 17.91 -4.40
C ALA A 171 -4.24 17.10 -3.69
N THR A 172 -5.46 17.63 -3.64
CA THR A 172 -6.63 16.93 -3.06
C THR A 172 -6.98 15.67 -3.87
N ALA A 173 -6.93 15.75 -5.20
CA ALA A 173 -7.15 14.59 -6.07
C ALA A 173 -6.08 13.51 -5.84
N MET A 174 -4.81 13.90 -5.74
CA MET A 174 -3.70 12.95 -5.50
C MET A 174 -3.82 12.25 -4.15
N SER A 175 -4.37 12.90 -3.11
CA SER A 175 -4.66 12.26 -1.82
C SER A 175 -5.70 11.15 -1.94
N HIS A 176 -6.79 11.37 -2.68
CA HIS A 176 -7.81 10.34 -2.90
C HIS A 176 -7.28 9.20 -3.76
N ILE A 177 -6.48 9.51 -4.79
CA ILE A 177 -5.81 8.50 -5.60
C ILE A 177 -4.89 7.63 -4.72
N GLY A 178 -4.12 8.25 -3.81
CA GLY A 178 -3.31 7.54 -2.83
C GLY A 178 -4.14 6.60 -1.94
N PHE A 179 -5.30 7.06 -1.44
CA PHE A 179 -6.25 6.22 -0.71
C PHE A 179 -6.73 5.02 -1.53
N PHE A 180 -7.09 5.22 -2.79
CA PHE A 180 -7.51 4.13 -3.69
C PHE A 180 -6.40 3.11 -3.94
N PHE A 181 -5.12 3.52 -3.91
CA PHE A 181 -3.99 2.59 -4.00
C PHE A 181 -3.72 1.83 -2.68
N CYS A 182 -4.07 2.39 -1.52
CA CYS A 182 -3.97 1.65 -0.26
C CYS A 182 -4.95 0.47 -0.18
N LEU A 183 -6.17 0.63 -0.69
CA LEU A 183 -7.23 -0.39 -0.61
C LEU A 183 -6.81 -1.77 -1.17
N PRO A 184 -6.28 -1.90 -2.40
CA PRO A 184 -5.83 -3.18 -2.91
C PRO A 184 -4.64 -3.73 -2.10
N SER A 185 -3.75 -2.88 -1.59
CA SER A 185 -2.63 -3.32 -0.73
C SER A 185 -3.15 -3.97 0.56
N ILE A 186 -4.12 -3.34 1.23
CA ILE A 186 -4.75 -3.87 2.44
C ILE A 186 -5.44 -5.21 2.17
N ILE A 187 -6.18 -5.33 1.07
CA ILE A 187 -6.89 -6.56 0.70
C ILE A 187 -5.89 -7.70 0.44
N LEU A 188 -4.80 -7.40 -0.27
CA LEU A 188 -3.74 -8.36 -0.56
C LEU A 188 -3.03 -8.83 0.71
N ASP A 189 -2.69 -7.91 1.61
CA ASP A 189 -2.01 -8.24 2.87
C ASP A 189 -2.91 -9.05 3.81
N ILE A 190 -4.20 -8.71 3.95
CA ILE A 190 -5.19 -9.50 4.70
C ILE A 190 -5.35 -10.90 4.08
N GLY A 191 -5.43 -11.00 2.76
CA GLY A 191 -5.53 -12.28 2.06
C GLY A 191 -4.32 -13.18 2.33
N SER A 192 -3.12 -12.60 2.38
CA SER A 192 -1.89 -13.35 2.69
C SER A 192 -1.88 -13.89 4.12
N LEU A 193 -2.35 -13.09 5.09
CA LEU A 193 -2.44 -13.48 6.50
C LEU A 193 -3.51 -14.53 6.73
N ALA A 194 -4.67 -14.41 6.06
CA ALA A 194 -5.75 -15.37 6.15
C ALA A 194 -5.32 -16.76 5.68
N ILE A 195 -4.60 -16.85 4.56
CA ILE A 195 -4.11 -18.13 4.03
C ILE A 195 -3.16 -18.82 5.02
N GLU A 196 -2.24 -18.06 5.62
CA GLU A 196 -1.29 -18.59 6.61
C GLU A 196 -1.99 -19.05 7.90
N TYR A 197 -3.02 -18.32 8.34
CA TYR A 197 -3.85 -18.70 9.48
C TYR A 197 -4.62 -20.01 9.23
N TYR A 198 -5.18 -20.19 8.02
CA TYR A 198 -5.88 -21.41 7.65
C TYR A 198 -4.96 -22.64 7.51
N GLU A 199 -3.69 -22.47 7.15
CA GLU A 199 -2.73 -23.59 7.10
C GLU A 199 -2.20 -24.00 8.49
N ALA A 200 -2.43 -23.18 9.52
CA ALA A 200 -2.00 -23.45 10.90
C ALA A 200 -3.03 -24.23 11.73
N ILE A 201 -4.24 -24.45 11.21
CA ILE A 201 -5.36 -25.19 11.84
C ILE A 201 -5.47 -26.56 11.20
#